data_AF-A0A1Q3X5A8-F1
#
_entry.id   AF-A0A1Q3X5A8-F1
#
_cell.length_a   1.000
_cell.length_b   1.000
_cell.length_c   1.000
_cell.angle_alpha   90.00
_cell.angle_beta   90.00
_cell.angle_gamma   90.00
#
_symmetry.space_group_name_H-M   'P 1'
#
loop_
_entity.id
_entity.type
_entity.pdbx_description
1 polymer ?
#
loop_
_entity_poly.entity_id
_entity_poly.type
_entity_poly.pdbx_seq_one_letter_code
_entity_poly.pdbx_strand_id
1 'polypeptide(L)'
;MDIASAKRTGCRRTLYAVIIALAIAYLLMVLITGDDLWLFSEPGIMPNILAGLVFVLAAGIFIGRNTGLSILIRKRNSYWISIRNSFYILWLGTFLASLIGFFREGIYSPLGLADGADSYILKPLAMVTVFGAVPTIIIAVILAYSIKSTGGNKSSK
;
A
#
# COMPACT_ATOMS: atom_id res chain seq x y z
N MET A 1 -1.74 26.95 7.76
CA MET A 1 -1.63 26.10 6.56
C MET A 1 -3.04 25.78 6.05
N ASP A 2 -3.28 25.89 4.75
CA ASP A 2 -4.58 25.68 4.11
C ASP A 2 -4.88 24.21 3.75
N ILE A 3 -6.15 23.94 3.41
CA ILE A 3 -6.66 22.59 3.08
C ILE A 3 -5.97 22.01 1.83
N ALA A 4 -5.75 22.82 0.79
CA ALA A 4 -5.16 22.34 -0.45
C ALA A 4 -3.69 21.94 -0.24
N SER A 5 -2.90 22.76 0.48
CA SER A 5 -1.54 22.39 0.86
C SER A 5 -1.49 21.13 1.73
N ALA A 6 -2.42 20.97 2.68
CA ALA A 6 -2.48 19.78 3.53
C ALA A 6 -2.67 18.50 2.72
N LYS A 7 -3.64 18.51 1.79
CA LYS A 7 -3.92 17.40 0.88
C LYS A 7 -2.70 17.08 0.02
N ARG A 8 -2.07 18.11 -0.56
CA ARG A 8 -0.89 17.96 -1.43
C ARG A 8 0.32 17.37 -0.69
N THR A 9 0.61 17.87 0.51
CA THR A 9 1.68 17.34 1.36
C THR A 9 1.43 15.89 1.74
N GLY A 10 0.22 15.56 2.21
CA GLY A 10 -0.15 14.19 2.57
C GLY A 10 -0.03 13.23 1.39
N CYS A 11 -0.55 13.62 0.23
CA CYS A 11 -0.44 12.85 -1.01
C CYS A 11 1.02 12.56 -1.38
N ARG A 12 1.86 13.60 -1.48
CA ARG A 12 3.28 13.45 -1.87
C ARG A 12 4.06 12.54 -0.93
N ARG A 13 3.94 12.77 0.38
CA ARG A 13 4.66 11.96 1.39
C ARG A 13 4.18 10.50 1.38
N THR A 14 2.87 10.29 1.24
CA THR A 14 2.31 8.94 1.16
C THR A 14 2.78 8.22 -0.11
N LEU A 15 2.85 8.90 -1.26
CA LEU A 15 3.37 8.30 -2.49
C LEU A 15 4.84 7.89 -2.36
N TYR A 16 5.69 8.72 -1.75
CA TYR A 16 7.08 8.31 -1.48
C TYR A 16 7.14 7.09 -0.56
N ALA A 17 6.33 7.06 0.49
CA ALA A 17 6.24 5.92 1.38
C ALA A 17 5.77 4.64 0.66
N VAL A 18 4.78 4.76 -0.24
CA VAL A 18 4.29 3.65 -1.08
C VAL A 18 5.39 3.12 -1.99
N ILE A 19 6.12 4.01 -2.70
CA ILE A 19 7.21 3.59 -3.59
C ILE A 19 8.31 2.87 -2.82
N ILE A 20 8.70 3.39 -1.65
CA ILE A 20 9.69 2.73 -0.78
C ILE A 20 9.17 1.38 -0.30
N ALA A 21 7.90 1.29 0.11
CA ALA A 21 7.31 0.03 0.55
C ALA A 21 7.25 -1.02 -0.58
N LEU A 22 6.96 -0.60 -1.82
CA LEU A 22 6.99 -1.48 -2.99
C LEU A 22 8.41 -1.96 -3.29
N ALA A 23 9.42 -1.09 -3.17
CA ALA A 23 10.81 -1.49 -3.31
C ALA A 23 11.23 -2.50 -2.23
N ILE A 24 10.85 -2.27 -0.97
CA ILE A 24 11.08 -3.22 0.14
C ILE A 24 10.38 -4.55 -0.13
N ALA A 25 9.12 -4.53 -0.58
CA ALA A 25 8.37 -5.74 -0.90
C ALA A 25 9.05 -6.54 -2.01
N TYR A 26 9.54 -5.87 -3.06
CA TYR A 26 10.32 -6.50 -4.12
C TYR A 26 11.59 -7.15 -3.58
N LEU A 27 12.38 -6.42 -2.77
CA LEU A 27 13.62 -6.94 -2.18
C LEU A 27 13.34 -8.14 -1.26
N LEU A 28 12.27 -8.11 -0.47
CA LEU A 28 11.86 -9.25 0.36
C LEU A 28 11.51 -10.47 -0.49
N MET A 29 10.81 -10.28 -1.61
CA MET A 29 10.50 -11.38 -2.53
C MET A 29 11.78 -11.98 -3.11
N VAL A 30 12.71 -11.16 -3.62
CA VAL A 30 14.00 -11.64 -4.13
C VAL A 30 14.77 -12.43 -3.07
N LEU A 31 14.80 -11.94 -1.82
CA LEU A 31 15.46 -12.65 -0.71
C LEU A 31 14.82 -13.99 -0.38
N ILE A 32 13.49 -14.12 -0.51
CA ILE A 32 12.76 -15.34 -0.20
C ILE A 32 12.87 -16.36 -1.34
N THR A 33 12.74 -15.91 -2.59
CA THR A 33 12.74 -16.79 -3.77
C THR A 33 14.15 -17.16 -4.23
N GLY A 34 15.16 -16.34 -3.93
CA GLY A 34 16.53 -16.51 -4.41
C GLY A 34 16.68 -16.28 -5.91
N ASP A 35 15.67 -15.70 -6.55
CA ASP A 35 15.59 -15.52 -7.99
C ASP A 35 15.38 -14.04 -8.32
N ASP A 36 16.36 -13.44 -8.99
CA ASP A 36 16.50 -11.98 -9.10
C ASP A 36 15.51 -11.36 -10.10
N LEU A 37 14.88 -12.17 -10.96
CA LEU A 37 14.08 -11.72 -12.11
C LEU A 37 12.78 -12.51 -12.36
N TRP A 38 12.32 -13.31 -11.38
CA TRP A 38 11.09 -14.11 -11.51
C TRP A 38 9.87 -13.27 -11.94
N LEU A 39 9.86 -11.99 -11.56
CA LEU A 39 8.82 -11.01 -11.89
C LEU A 39 8.66 -10.79 -13.41
N PHE A 40 9.72 -11.01 -14.18
CA PHE A 40 9.80 -10.75 -15.61
C PHE A 40 9.90 -12.03 -16.44
N SER A 41 10.12 -13.19 -15.81
CA SER A 41 10.25 -14.47 -16.51
C SER A 41 8.91 -15.10 -16.88
N GLU A 42 7.82 -14.76 -16.17
CA GLU A 42 6.47 -15.27 -16.48
C GLU A 42 5.53 -14.19 -17.05
N PRO A 43 5.25 -14.21 -18.37
CA PRO A 43 4.39 -13.21 -19.02
C PRO A 43 2.95 -13.21 -18.48
N GLY A 44 2.51 -14.31 -17.84
CA GLY A 44 1.21 -14.42 -17.20
C GLY A 44 1.05 -13.56 -15.94
N ILE A 45 2.15 -13.22 -15.26
CA ILE A 45 2.15 -12.52 -13.96
C ILE A 45 2.12 -11.00 -14.14
N MET A 46 2.73 -10.49 -15.22
CA MET A 46 2.93 -9.05 -15.47
C MET A 46 1.65 -8.21 -15.40
N PRO A 47 0.49 -8.61 -15.98
CA PRO A 47 -0.74 -7.83 -15.88
C PRO A 47 -1.23 -7.63 -14.43
N ASN A 48 -1.10 -8.67 -13.59
CA ASN A 48 -1.54 -8.62 -12.20
C ASN A 48 -0.67 -7.66 -11.38
N ILE A 49 0.64 -7.65 -11.65
CA ILE A 49 1.59 -6.74 -10.99
C ILE A 49 1.34 -5.30 -11.38
N LEU A 50 1.18 -5.02 -12.69
CA LEU A 50 0.90 -3.67 -13.17
C LEU A 50 -0.41 -3.14 -12.59
N ALA A 51 -1.45 -3.97 -12.56
CA ALA A 51 -2.71 -3.58 -11.96
C ALA A 51 -2.58 -3.35 -10.45
N GLY A 52 -1.87 -4.21 -9.73
CA GLY A 52 -1.58 -4.02 -8.31
C GLY A 52 -0.84 -2.71 -8.04
N LEU A 53 0.17 -2.39 -8.86
CA LEU A 53 0.91 -1.12 -8.79
C LEU A 53 -0.04 0.08 -8.96
N VAL A 54 -0.89 0.05 -9.99
CA VAL A 54 -1.88 1.11 -10.24
C VAL A 54 -2.83 1.27 -9.06
N PHE A 55 -3.38 0.18 -8.52
CA PHE A 55 -4.32 0.24 -7.40
C PHE A 55 -3.67 0.76 -6.11
N VAL A 56 -2.47 0.30 -5.79
CA VAL A 56 -1.74 0.76 -4.60
C VAL A 56 -1.39 2.25 -4.71
N LEU A 57 -0.95 2.71 -5.89
CA LEU A 57 -0.66 4.13 -6.13
C LEU A 57 -1.94 4.99 -6.05
N ALA A 58 -3.04 4.53 -6.67
CA ALA A 58 -4.32 5.21 -6.61
C ALA A 58 -4.86 5.32 -5.16
N ALA A 59 -4.78 4.22 -4.40
CA ALA A 59 -5.10 4.20 -2.98
C ALA A 59 -4.21 5.18 -2.19
N GLY A 60 -2.91 5.21 -2.47
CA GLY A 60 -1.95 6.16 -1.89
C GLY A 60 -2.31 7.62 -2.14
N ILE A 61 -2.78 7.97 -3.35
CA ILE A 61 -3.26 9.31 -3.68
C ILE A 61 -4.50 9.66 -2.86
N PHE A 62 -5.52 8.79 -2.87
CA PHE A 62 -6.79 9.07 -2.22
C PHE A 62 -6.65 9.14 -0.70
N ILE A 63 -6.05 8.11 -0.10
CA ILE A 63 -5.87 7.99 1.34
C ILE A 63 -4.84 9.01 1.83
N GLY A 64 -3.75 9.25 1.08
CA GLY A 64 -2.71 10.21 1.44
C GLY A 64 -3.23 11.64 1.58
N ARG A 65 -4.18 12.06 0.73
CA ARG A 65 -4.86 13.37 0.89
C ARG A 65 -5.59 13.45 2.24
N ASN A 66 -6.28 12.40 2.65
CA ASN A 66 -6.98 12.33 3.92
C ASN A 66 -6.03 12.24 5.13
N THR A 67 -4.90 11.51 4.99
CA THR A 67 -3.81 11.47 5.98
C THR A 67 -3.29 12.87 6.26
N GLY A 68 -2.95 13.64 5.21
CA GLY A 68 -2.46 15.02 5.35
C GLY A 68 -3.44 15.94 6.06
N LEU A 69 -4.73 15.87 5.71
CA LEU A 69 -5.78 16.65 6.39
C LEU A 69 -5.93 16.28 7.86
N SER A 70 -5.94 14.98 8.15
CA SER A 70 -6.17 14.48 9.51
C SER A 70 -5.03 14.88 10.45
N ILE A 71 -3.79 14.82 9.97
CA ILE A 71 -2.61 15.17 10.76
C ILE A 71 -2.44 16.69 10.86
N LEU A 72 -2.46 17.40 9.73
CA LEU A 72 -2.01 18.80 9.70
C LEU A 72 -3.10 19.80 10.05
N ILE A 73 -4.36 19.53 9.68
CA ILE A 73 -5.50 20.41 9.93
C ILE A 73 -6.28 19.96 11.17
N ARG A 74 -6.70 18.68 11.20
CA ARG A 74 -7.51 18.14 12.30
C ARG A 74 -6.70 17.76 13.54
N LYS A 75 -5.37 17.94 13.51
CA LYS A 75 -4.43 17.67 14.62
C LYS A 75 -4.59 16.30 15.27
N ARG A 76 -5.01 15.29 14.50
CA ARG A 76 -5.11 13.90 14.99
C ARG A 76 -3.71 13.32 15.20
N ASN A 77 -3.61 12.32 16.07
CA ASN A 77 -2.36 11.63 16.35
C ASN A 77 -1.72 11.10 15.04
N SER A 78 -0.54 11.63 14.72
CA SER A 78 0.13 11.37 13.44
C SER A 78 0.52 9.91 13.26
N TYR A 79 0.98 9.24 14.32
CA TYR A 79 1.40 7.84 14.26
C TYR A 79 0.21 6.92 14.01
N TRP A 80 -0.86 7.08 14.78
CA TRP A 80 -2.06 6.25 14.62
C TRP A 80 -2.71 6.43 13.26
N ILE A 81 -2.84 7.68 12.79
CA ILE A 81 -3.42 7.97 11.47
C ILE A 81 -2.55 7.37 10.36
N SER A 82 -1.23 7.53 10.42
CA SER A 82 -0.35 6.97 9.39
C SER A 82 -0.37 5.45 9.40
N ILE A 83 -0.28 4.79 10.56
CA ILE A 83 -0.29 3.32 10.65
C ILE A 83 -1.59 2.77 10.06
N ARG A 84 -2.74 3.24 10.56
CA ARG A 84 -4.04 2.79 10.07
C ARG A 84 -4.20 3.00 8.56
N ASN A 85 -3.85 4.19 8.08
CA ASN A 85 -4.01 4.52 6.67
C ASN A 85 -3.03 3.74 5.77
N SER A 86 -1.82 3.44 6.23
CA SER A 86 -0.89 2.57 5.51
C SER A 86 -1.42 1.14 5.38
N PHE A 87 -2.01 0.57 6.44
CA PHE A 87 -2.69 -0.72 6.35
C PHE A 87 -3.89 -0.68 5.39
N TYR A 88 -4.68 0.40 5.37
CA TYR A 88 -5.74 0.54 4.39
C TYR A 88 -5.24 0.60 2.95
N ILE A 89 -4.12 1.28 2.68
CA ILE A 89 -3.51 1.28 1.34
C ILE A 89 -3.06 -0.13 0.97
N LEU A 90 -2.38 -0.83 1.90
CA LEU A 90 -1.91 -2.20 1.69
C LEU A 90 -3.07 -3.15 1.38
N TRP A 91 -4.06 -3.22 2.27
CA TRP A 91 -5.20 -4.12 2.10
C TRP A 91 -6.03 -3.79 0.87
N LEU A 92 -6.32 -2.51 0.61
CA LEU A 92 -7.11 -2.12 -0.57
C LEU A 92 -6.36 -2.45 -1.86
N GLY A 93 -5.07 -2.15 -1.93
CA GLY A 93 -4.24 -2.48 -3.09
C GLY A 93 -4.15 -3.99 -3.32
N THR A 94 -3.88 -4.76 -2.28
CA THR A 94 -3.82 -6.23 -2.34
C THR A 94 -5.17 -6.81 -2.73
N PHE A 95 -6.27 -6.37 -2.12
CA PHE A 95 -7.61 -6.85 -2.44
C PHE A 95 -7.98 -6.59 -3.90
N LEU A 96 -7.77 -5.38 -4.41
CA LEU A 96 -8.09 -5.04 -5.80
C LEU A 96 -7.20 -5.81 -6.80
N ALA A 97 -5.92 -6.00 -6.50
CA ALA A 97 -5.04 -6.83 -7.32
C ALA A 97 -5.46 -8.31 -7.31
N SER A 98 -5.82 -8.80 -6.12
CA SER A 98 -6.29 -10.17 -5.86
C SER A 98 -7.58 -10.50 -6.63
N LEU A 99 -8.49 -9.53 -6.76
CA LEU A 99 -9.70 -9.70 -7.57
C LEU A 99 -9.40 -10.02 -9.05
N ILE A 100 -8.30 -9.53 -9.61
CA ILE A 100 -7.92 -9.85 -11.00
C ILE A 100 -7.57 -11.32 -11.13
N GLY A 101 -6.74 -11.85 -10.23
CA GLY A 101 -6.43 -13.29 -10.19
C GLY A 101 -7.68 -14.13 -9.96
N PHE A 102 -8.56 -13.69 -9.04
CA PHE A 102 -9.82 -14.36 -8.77
C PHE A 102 -10.74 -14.42 -10.01
N PHE A 103 -10.93 -13.31 -10.73
CA PHE A 103 -11.78 -13.30 -11.93
C PHE A 103 -11.15 -13.99 -13.14
N ARG A 104 -9.81 -14.08 -13.19
CA ARG A 104 -9.11 -14.78 -14.27
C ARG A 104 -9.08 -16.28 -14.07
N GLU A 105 -8.82 -16.73 -12.85
CA GLU A 105 -8.51 -18.13 -12.54
C GLU A 105 -9.42 -18.68 -11.43
N GLY A 106 -9.69 -17.90 -10.39
CA GLY A 106 -10.49 -18.33 -9.23
C GLY A 106 -11.94 -18.72 -9.55
N ILE A 107 -12.64 -17.98 -10.42
CA ILE A 107 -14.04 -18.30 -10.79
C ILE A 107 -14.15 -19.60 -11.61
N TYR A 108 -13.06 -20.04 -12.22
CA TYR A 108 -12.98 -21.28 -13.00
C TYR A 108 -12.26 -22.39 -12.24
N SER A 109 -12.07 -22.25 -10.91
CA SER A 109 -11.39 -23.27 -10.11
C SER A 109 -12.14 -24.61 -10.18
N PRO A 110 -11.45 -25.72 -10.48
CA PRO A 110 -12.04 -27.06 -10.50
C PRO A 110 -12.51 -27.53 -9.11
N LEU A 111 -11.99 -26.90 -8.04
CA LEU A 111 -12.36 -27.17 -6.65
C LEU A 111 -13.53 -26.30 -6.16
N GLY A 112 -14.03 -25.39 -7.01
CA GLY A 112 -15.18 -24.53 -6.74
C GLY A 112 -14.83 -23.10 -6.32
N LEU A 113 -15.85 -22.24 -6.28
CA LEU A 113 -15.71 -20.80 -6.08
C LEU A 113 -15.12 -20.42 -4.71
N ALA A 114 -15.42 -21.19 -3.66
CA ALA A 114 -14.88 -20.95 -2.33
C ALA A 114 -13.35 -21.17 -2.28
N ASP A 115 -12.86 -22.21 -2.95
CA ASP A 115 -11.42 -22.49 -3.06
C ASP A 115 -10.71 -21.43 -3.91
N GLY A 116 -11.35 -20.97 -4.99
CA GLY A 116 -10.87 -19.82 -5.76
C GLY A 116 -10.76 -18.55 -4.91
N ALA A 117 -11.76 -18.25 -4.09
CA ALA A 117 -11.73 -17.07 -3.22
C ALA A 117 -10.65 -17.20 -2.11
N ASP A 118 -10.48 -18.38 -1.55
CA ASP A 118 -9.41 -18.65 -0.58
C ASP A 118 -8.03 -18.41 -1.19
N SER A 119 -7.78 -19.00 -2.35
CA SER A 119 -6.47 -18.97 -3.01
C SER A 119 -6.11 -17.59 -3.57
N TYR A 120 -7.08 -16.87 -4.12
CA TYR A 120 -6.79 -15.61 -4.81
C TYR A 120 -7.16 -14.36 -4.03
N ILE A 121 -7.91 -14.43 -2.92
CA ILE A 121 -8.31 -13.26 -2.11
C ILE A 121 -7.83 -13.38 -0.67
N LEU A 122 -8.22 -14.46 0.04
CA LEU A 122 -7.95 -14.58 1.48
C LEU A 122 -6.47 -14.81 1.76
N LYS A 123 -5.83 -15.77 1.09
CA LYS A 123 -4.40 -16.05 1.26
C LYS A 123 -3.52 -14.83 0.97
N PRO A 124 -3.67 -14.10 -0.15
CA PRO A 124 -2.90 -12.89 -0.40
C PRO A 124 -3.08 -11.83 0.70
N LEU A 125 -4.32 -11.56 1.13
CA LEU A 125 -4.58 -10.60 2.20
C LEU A 125 -3.96 -11.02 3.54
N ALA A 126 -4.03 -12.31 3.87
CA ALA A 126 -3.41 -12.86 5.07
C ALA A 126 -1.88 -12.72 5.01
N MET A 127 -1.26 -13.08 3.87
CA MET A 127 0.19 -13.00 3.68
C MET A 127 0.71 -11.56 3.82
N VAL A 128 0.09 -10.58 3.14
CA VAL A 128 0.53 -9.19 3.27
C VAL A 128 0.26 -8.62 4.66
N THR A 129 -0.74 -9.14 5.37
CA THR A 129 -1.00 -8.73 6.76
C THR A 129 0.09 -9.26 7.68
N VAL A 130 0.43 -10.55 7.59
CA VAL A 130 1.43 -11.18 8.47
C VAL A 130 2.84 -10.70 8.14
N PHE A 131 3.27 -10.84 6.89
CA PHE A 131 4.64 -10.51 6.47
C PHE A 131 4.83 -9.02 6.22
N GLY A 132 3.78 -8.31 5.81
CA GLY A 132 3.83 -6.89 5.53
C GLY A 132 3.61 -5.99 6.75
N ALA A 133 3.13 -6.51 7.89
CA ALA A 133 2.83 -5.68 9.07
C ALA A 133 4.05 -4.90 9.56
N VAL A 134 5.17 -5.58 9.80
CA VAL A 134 6.40 -4.95 10.31
C VAL A 134 6.92 -3.86 9.36
N PRO A 135 7.18 -4.11 8.07
CA PRO A 135 7.65 -3.07 7.16
C PRO A 135 6.61 -1.94 7.01
N THR A 136 5.31 -2.25 7.03
CA THR A 136 4.24 -1.25 6.96
C THR A 136 4.26 -0.31 8.16
N ILE A 137 4.44 -0.84 9.37
CA ILE A 137 4.52 -0.02 10.60
C ILE A 137 5.75 0.88 10.55
N ILE A 138 6.92 0.34 10.17
CA ILE A 138 8.17 1.13 10.04
C ILE A 138 7.97 2.30 9.07
N ILE A 139 7.45 2.01 7.87
CA ILE A 139 7.17 3.04 6.85
C ILE A 139 6.11 4.03 7.33
N ALA A 140 5.08 3.59 8.06
CA ALA A 140 4.06 4.46 8.60
C ALA A 140 4.59 5.42 9.68
N VAL A 141 5.54 4.99 10.52
CA VAL A 141 6.20 5.84 11.50
C VAL A 141 7.04 6.91 10.79
N ILE A 142 7.81 6.54 9.77
CA ILE A 142 8.57 7.48 8.93
C ILE A 142 7.63 8.47 8.25
N LEU A 143 6.51 7.98 7.69
CA LEU A 143 5.48 8.82 7.07
C LEU A 143 4.90 9.83 8.07
N ALA A 144 4.53 9.38 9.28
CA ALA A 144 4.02 10.25 10.34
C ALA A 144 4.98 11.38 10.68
N TYR A 145 6.28 11.05 10.86
CA TYR A 145 7.32 12.04 11.12
C TYR A 145 7.45 13.03 9.96
N SER A 146 7.50 12.54 8.71
CA SER A 146 7.69 13.37 7.51
C SER A 146 6.54 14.36 7.27
N ILE A 147 5.30 13.96 7.57
CA ILE A 147 4.13 14.84 7.45
C ILE A 147 4.17 15.88 8.57
N LYS A 148 4.40 15.45 9.82
CA LYS A 148 4.42 16.35 10.99
C LYS A 148 5.48 17.44 10.87
N SER A 149 6.71 17.09 10.46
CA SER A 149 7.81 18.04 10.30
C SER A 149 7.53 19.10 9.23
N THR A 150 6.85 18.72 8.15
CA THR A 150 6.44 19.67 7.09
C THR A 150 5.40 20.68 7.59
N GLY A 151 4.56 20.28 8.56
CA GLY A 151 3.59 21.18 9.20
C GLY A 151 4.22 22.19 10.16
N GLY A 152 5.27 21.80 10.88
CA GLY A 152 6.00 22.68 11.81
C GLY A 152 6.75 23.81 11.12
N ASN A 153 7.49 23.49 10.05
CA ASN A 153 8.28 24.49 9.29
C ASN A 153 7.46 25.58 8.59
N LYS A 154 6.15 25.38 8.40
CA LYS A 154 5.24 26.38 7.80
C LYS A 154 4.52 27.25 8.83
N SER A 155 4.72 27.01 10.12
CA SER A 155 4.13 27.83 11.20
C SER A 155 5.12 28.82 11.82
N SER A 156 6.41 28.74 11.43
CA SER A 156 7.49 29.62 11.90
C SER A 156 7.95 30.64 10.85
N LYS A 157 7.16 30.83 9.79
CA LYS A 157 7.27 31.88 8.77
C LYS A 157 5.90 32.49 8.58
#